data_AF-A0A1V2R2K0-F1
#
_entry.id   AF-A0A1V2R2K0-F1
#
_cell.length_a   1.000
_cell.length_b   1.000
_cell.length_c   1.000
_cell.angle_alpha   90.00
_cell.angle_beta   90.00
_cell.angle_gamma   90.00
#
_symmetry.space_group_name_H-M   'P 1'
#
loop_
_entity.id
_entity.type
_entity.pdbx_description
1 polymer ?
#
loop_
_entity_poly.entity_id
_entity_poly.type
_entity_poly.pdbx_seq_one_letter_code
_entity_poly.pdbx_strand_id
1 'polypeptide(L)' 'MKSYILALLSSLLPFNAMAGQITMRNPEQSTMKNGSTLCVYSNSIYTFTYVTKSKHCPYSKTFNTEDEE' A
#
# COMPACT_ATOMS: atom_id res chain seq x y z
N MET A 1 -23.42 -1.00 36.59
CA MET A 1 -23.33 -1.97 35.48
C MET A 1 -23.80 -1.34 34.15
N LYS A 2 -23.26 -0.18 33.74
CA LYS A 2 -23.61 0.49 32.47
C LYS A 2 -22.40 0.93 31.64
N SER A 3 -21.19 0.89 32.23
CA SER A 3 -19.96 1.37 31.60
C SER A 3 -19.22 0.32 30.75
N TYR A 4 -19.54 -0.97 30.93
CA TYR A 4 -18.83 -2.06 30.25
C TYR A 4 -19.36 -2.37 28.84
N ILE A 5 -20.57 -1.92 28.51
CA ILE A 5 -21.20 -2.19 27.20
C ILE A 5 -20.54 -1.32 26.09
N LEU A 6 -20.08 -0.12 26.42
CA LEU A 6 -19.42 0.79 25.46
C LEU A 6 -17.99 0.36 25.10
N ALA A 7 -17.32 -0.42 25.95
CA ALA A 7 -15.97 -0.91 25.67
C ALA A 7 -15.97 -2.09 24.67
N LEU A 8 -17.09 -2.82 24.55
CA LEU A 8 -17.17 -3.99 23.67
C LEU A 8 -17.44 -3.64 22.19
N LEU A 9 -17.89 -2.42 21.89
CA LEU A 9 -18.27 -2.03 20.53
C LEU A 9 -17.11 -1.47 19.71
N SER A 10 -15.97 -1.17 20.34
CA SER A 10 -14.83 -0.53 19.67
C SER A 10 -13.83 -1.51 19.03
N SER A 11 -14.07 -2.84 19.11
CA SER A 11 -13.12 -3.86 18.64
C SER A 11 -13.46 -4.49 17.29
N LEU A 12 -14.55 -4.09 16.64
CA LEU A 12 -14.95 -4.61 15.33
C LEU A 12 -14.55 -3.66 14.20
N LEU A 13 -13.23 -3.43 14.05
CA LEU A 13 -12.72 -2.95 12.76
C LEU A 13 -12.59 -4.16 11.85
N PRO A 14 -13.34 -4.25 10.73
CA PRO A 14 -13.15 -5.34 9.79
C PRO A 14 -11.74 -5.27 9.22
N PHE A 15 -10.92 -6.26 9.53
CA PHE A 15 -9.71 -6.55 8.77
C PHE A 15 -10.17 -7.04 7.38
N ASN A 16 -10.37 -6.10 6.46
CA ASN A 16 -10.60 -6.41 5.07
C ASN A 16 -9.29 -6.96 4.50
N ALA A 17 -9.07 -8.27 4.62
CA ALA A 17 -8.07 -8.98 3.85
C ALA A 17 -8.62 -9.13 2.43
N MET A 18 -8.34 -8.16 1.55
CA MET A 18 -8.64 -8.26 0.13
C MET A 18 -7.67 -9.28 -0.48
N ALA A 19 -8.11 -10.53 -0.63
CA ALA A 19 -7.39 -11.50 -1.45
C ALA A 19 -7.22 -10.91 -2.87
N GLY A 20 -6.02 -10.99 -3.43
CA GLY A 20 -5.71 -10.38 -4.73
C GLY A 20 -5.20 -8.94 -4.67
N GLN A 21 -5.17 -8.26 -3.52
CA GLN A 21 -4.57 -6.92 -3.43
C GLN A 21 -3.54 -6.83 -2.32
N ILE A 22 -2.43 -6.17 -2.59
CA ILE A 22 -1.35 -5.95 -1.64
C ILE A 22 -1.08 -4.46 -1.48
N THR A 23 -1.06 -4.00 -0.23
CA THR A 23 -0.64 -2.63 0.09
C THR A 23 0.82 -2.63 0.49
N MET A 24 1.65 -1.95 -0.29
CA MET A 24 3.09 -1.83 -0.07
C MET A 24 3.45 -0.42 0.37
N ARG A 25 4.56 -0.30 1.09
CA ARG A 25 5.02 0.95 1.68
C ARG A 25 6.50 1.15 1.43
N ASN A 26 6.95 2.37 1.65
CA ASN A 26 8.36 2.73 1.71
C ASN A 26 9.10 2.46 0.37
N PRO A 27 8.61 3.01 -0.76
CA PRO A 27 9.18 2.73 -2.07
C PRO A 27 10.60 3.26 -2.20
N GLU A 28 11.41 2.56 -3.00
CA GLU A 28 12.65 3.11 -3.53
C GLU A 28 12.32 4.11 -4.64
N GLN A 29 12.95 5.28 -4.58
CA GLN A 29 12.70 6.38 -5.51
C GLN A 29 13.92 6.64 -6.38
N SER A 30 13.71 6.79 -7.68
CA SER A 30 14.72 7.32 -8.59
C SER A 30 14.12 8.31 -9.60
N THR A 31 14.91 9.31 -9.97
CA THR A 31 14.51 10.31 -10.96
C THR A 31 14.89 9.84 -12.35
N MET A 32 13.92 9.79 -13.26
CA MET A 32 14.12 9.41 -14.66
C MET A 32 14.54 10.63 -15.50
N LYS A 33 15.26 10.38 -16.61
CA LYS A 33 15.78 11.44 -17.50
C LYS A 33 14.70 12.34 -18.10
N ASN A 34 13.48 11.83 -18.24
CA ASN A 34 12.32 12.58 -18.76
C ASN A 34 11.63 13.46 -17.70
N GLY A 35 12.18 13.57 -16.50
CA GLY A 35 11.61 14.34 -15.39
C GLY A 35 10.50 13.63 -14.61
N SER A 36 10.21 12.37 -14.94
CA SER A 36 9.33 11.51 -14.12
C SER A 36 10.10 10.82 -12.99
N THR A 37 9.38 10.32 -12.01
CA THR A 37 9.89 9.61 -10.85
C THR A 37 9.47 8.16 -10.94
N LEU A 38 10.45 7.26 -10.82
CA LEU A 38 10.26 5.82 -10.72
C LEU A 38 10.15 5.44 -9.24
N CYS A 39 9.11 4.70 -8.91
CA CYS A 39 8.82 4.20 -7.57
C CYS A 39 8.81 2.68 -7.59
N VAL A 40 9.72 2.05 -6.88
CA VAL A 40 9.81 0.59 -6.78
C VAL A 40 9.34 0.16 -5.40
N TYR A 41 8.29 -0.65 -5.35
CA TYR A 41 7.75 -1.23 -4.12
C TYR A 41 8.11 -2.70 -4.11
N SER A 42 8.99 -3.11 -3.19
CA SER A 42 9.45 -4.50 -3.10
C SER A 42 9.23 -5.09 -1.70
N ASN A 43 8.97 -6.39 -1.68
CA ASN A 43 9.02 -7.24 -0.49
C ASN A 43 9.66 -8.58 -0.90
N SER A 44 9.68 -9.57 -0.01
CA SER A 44 10.26 -10.89 -0.27
C SER A 44 9.58 -11.70 -1.39
N ILE A 45 8.38 -11.29 -1.85
CA ILE A 45 7.56 -12.06 -2.80
C ILE A 45 7.19 -11.28 -4.07
N TYR A 46 7.02 -9.95 -3.99
CA TYR A 46 6.52 -9.11 -5.09
C TYR A 46 7.38 -7.88 -5.31
N THR A 47 7.43 -7.39 -6.55
CA THR A 47 8.16 -6.16 -6.92
C THR A 47 7.38 -5.33 -7.94
N PHE A 48 6.64 -4.35 -7.43
CA PHE A 48 5.82 -3.48 -8.26
C PHE A 48 6.57 -2.21 -8.64
N THR A 49 6.42 -1.82 -9.90
CA THR A 49 6.98 -0.57 -10.43
C THR A 49 5.86 0.43 -10.74
N TYR A 50 6.04 1.67 -10.28
CA TYR A 50 5.10 2.75 -10.53
C TYR A 50 5.82 4.01 -11.00
N VAL A 51 5.46 4.49 -12.20
CA VAL A 51 6.02 5.73 -12.75
C VAL A 51 5.02 6.87 -12.53
N THR A 52 5.50 7.98 -11.97
CA THR A 52 4.69 9.17 -11.74
C THR A 52 5.40 10.43 -12.19
N LYS A 53 4.64 11.45 -12.60
CA LYS A 53 5.19 12.80 -12.85
C LYS A 53 5.39 13.60 -11.57
N SER A 54 4.90 13.10 -10.43
CA SER A 54 5.11 13.70 -9.13
C SER A 54 6.59 13.63 -8.75
N LYS A 55 7.09 14.66 -8.03
CA LYS A 55 8.45 14.66 -7.47
C LYS A 55 8.66 13.56 -6.42
N HIS A 56 7.58 13.12 -5.76
CA HIS A 56 7.65 12.12 -4.70
C HIS A 56 6.76 10.93 -4.96
N CYS A 57 7.26 9.75 -4.60
CA CYS A 57 6.50 8.51 -4.61
C CYS A 57 5.48 8.52 -3.46
N PRO A 58 4.25 8.00 -3.68
CA PRO A 58 3.32 7.84 -2.58
C PRO A 58 3.91 6.88 -1.55
N TYR A 59 3.86 7.25 -0.26
CA TYR A 59 4.45 6.42 0.79
C TYR A 59 3.86 5.01 0.81
N SER A 60 2.57 4.88 0.54
CA SER A 60 1.82 3.63 0.49
C SER A 60 1.05 3.55 -0.81
N LYS A 61 1.03 2.37 -1.44
CA LYS A 61 0.24 2.12 -2.65
C LYS A 61 -0.29 0.68 -2.63
N THR A 62 -1.53 0.52 -3.06
CA THR A 62 -2.17 -0.79 -3.21
C THR A 62 -2.06 -1.22 -4.66
N PHE A 63 -1.65 -2.47 -4.86
CA PHE A 63 -1.50 -3.11 -6.15
C PHE A 63 -2.40 -4.35 -6.20
N ASN A 64 -2.88 -4.70 -7.39
CA ASN A 64 -3.48 -6.01 -7.61
C ASN A 64 -2.34 -7.02 -7.82
N THR A 65 -2.35 -8.14 -7.10
CA THR A 65 -1.34 -9.18 -7.24
C THR A 65 -1.50 -10.00 -8.52
N GLU A 66 -2.70 -9.97 -9.13
CA GLU A 66 -2.95 -10.58 -10.44
C GLU A 66 -2.22 -9.84 -11.58
N ASP A 67 -1.81 -8.58 -11.37
CA ASP A 67 -1.10 -7.79 -12.38
C ASP A 67 0.38 -8.22 -12.56
N GLU A 68 0.92 -9.07 -11.67
CA GLU A 68 2.30 -9.61 -11.76
C GLU A 68 2.38 -11.04 -12.33
N GLU A 69 1.27 -11.64 -12.78
CA GLU A 69 1.23 -12.94 -13.47
C GLU A 69 1.40 -12.83 -15.00
#